data_AF-A0A6I2R986-F1
#
_entry.id   AF-A0A6I2R986-F1
#
_cell.length_a   1.000
_cell.length_b   1.000
_cell.length_c   1.000
_cell.angle_alpha   90.00
_cell.angle_beta   90.00
_cell.angle_gamma   90.00
#
_symmetry.space_group_name_H-M   'P 1'
#
loop_
_entity.id
_entity.type
_entity.pdbx_description
1 polymer ?
#
loop_
_entity_poly.entity_id
_entity_poly.type
_entity_poly.pdbx_seq_one_letter_code
_entity_poly.pdbx_strand_id
1 'polypeptide(L)'
;MNFQKILKQVAIENNTTPEDVYREMQIALADAYSHKDDTQESQALWKEMGFDKRCPSPEQFIKKSAQKLRGDLGMSIWRRRS
;
A
#
# COMPACT_ATOMS: atom_id res chain seq x y z
N MET A 1 -13.07 0.66 -5.83
CA MET A 1 -12.66 0.63 -4.41
C MET A 1 -13.00 2.00 -3.84
N ASN A 2 -13.64 2.09 -2.68
CA ASN A 2 -14.05 3.37 -2.10
C ASN A 2 -13.15 3.67 -0.89
N PHE A 3 -12.08 4.43 -1.12
CA PHE A 3 -11.00 4.64 -0.15
C PHE A 3 -11.50 5.32 1.13
N GLN A 4 -12.42 6.28 1.03
CA GLN A 4 -13.06 6.90 2.19
C GLN A 4 -13.82 5.90 3.09
N LYS A 5 -14.41 4.84 2.52
CA LYS A 5 -15.06 3.80 3.34
C LYS A 5 -14.04 3.00 4.15
N ILE A 6 -12.88 2.72 3.56
CA ILE A 6 -11.79 2.00 4.25
C ILE A 6 -11.25 2.87 5.40
N LEU A 7 -10.98 4.15 5.13
CA LEU A 7 -10.53 5.09 6.15
C LEU A 7 -11.53 5.19 7.31
N LYS A 8 -12.82 5.34 7.00
CA LYS A 8 -13.87 5.39 8.04
C LYS A 8 -13.93 4.11 8.86
N GLN A 9 -13.79 2.95 8.23
CA GLN A 9 -13.80 1.68 8.93
C GLN A 9 -12.62 1.55 9.90
N VAL A 10 -11.40 1.80 9.41
CA VAL A 10 -10.17 1.78 10.22
C VAL A 10 -10.23 2.81 11.35
N ALA A 11 -10.77 4.00 11.05
CA ALA A 11 -10.97 5.07 12.02
C ALA A 11 -11.92 4.65 13.16
N ILE A 12 -13.06 4.03 12.82
CA ILE A 12 -14.00 3.50 13.81
C ILE A 12 -13.35 2.40 14.66
N GLU A 13 -12.63 1.46 14.04
CA GLU A 13 -11.94 0.36 14.75
C GLU A 13 -10.87 0.88 15.73
N ASN A 14 -10.18 1.96 15.38
CA ASN A 14 -9.09 2.53 16.17
C ASN A 14 -9.50 3.76 16.99
N ASN A 15 -10.80 4.07 17.09
CA ASN A 15 -11.32 5.26 17.78
C ASN A 15 -10.62 6.58 17.38
N THR A 16 -10.30 6.72 16.09
CA THR A 16 -9.62 7.89 15.53
C THR A 16 -10.47 8.51 14.41
N THR A 17 -9.97 9.56 13.76
CA THR A 17 -10.63 10.20 12.62
C THR A 17 -10.09 9.66 11.29
N PRO A 18 -10.92 9.59 10.23
CA PRO A 18 -10.44 9.17 8.92
C PRO A 18 -9.38 10.14 8.35
N GLU A 19 -9.40 11.43 8.73
CA GLU A 19 -8.34 12.38 8.40
C GLU A 19 -7.01 12.04 9.09
N ASP A 20 -7.03 11.70 10.38
CA ASP A 20 -5.83 11.29 11.11
C ASP A 20 -5.24 10.01 10.53
N VAL A 21 -6.07 9.01 10.23
CA VAL A 21 -5.62 7.77 9.58
C VAL A 21 -4.95 8.08 8.24
N TYR A 22 -5.55 8.98 7.44
CA TYR A 22 -4.98 9.37 6.16
C TYR A 22 -3.62 10.07 6.34
N ARG A 23 -3.53 10.98 7.31
CA ARG A 23 -2.30 11.73 7.60
C ARG A 23 -1.19 10.82 8.09
N GLU A 24 -1.47 9.90 9.01
CA GLU A 24 -0.50 8.93 9.51
C GLU A 24 -0.01 8.01 8.39
N MET A 25 -0.92 7.57 7.49
CA MET A 25 -0.51 6.81 6.31
C MET A 25 0.39 7.62 5.37
N GLN A 26 0.15 8.92 5.19
CA GLN A 26 1.03 9.78 4.40
C GLN A 26 2.41 9.91 5.04
N ILE A 27 2.47 10.07 6.36
CA ILE A 27 3.74 10.17 7.11
C ILE A 27 4.52 8.86 6.98
N ALA A 28 3.88 7.71 7.24
CA ALA A 28 4.51 6.40 7.10
C ALA A 28 5.01 6.13 5.66
N LEU A 29 4.25 6.56 4.64
CA LEU A 29 4.68 6.44 3.26
C LEU A 29 5.85 7.37 2.92
N ALA A 30 5.83 8.61 3.39
CA ALA A 30 6.91 9.56 3.18
C ALA A 30 8.21 9.06 3.85
N ASP A 31 8.10 8.53 5.06
CA ASP A 31 9.20 7.94 5.81
C ASP A 31 9.74 6.70 5.09
N ALA A 32 8.88 5.75 4.74
CA ALA A 32 9.27 4.56 3.98
C ALA A 32 9.86 4.88 2.59
N TYR A 33 9.42 5.97 1.96
CA TYR A 33 9.98 6.45 0.68
C TYR A 33 11.33 7.14 0.87
N SER A 34 11.54 7.83 1.99
CA SER A 34 12.84 8.37 2.38
C SER A 34 13.85 7.24 2.60
N HIS A 35 13.40 6.14 3.20
CA HIS A 35 14.18 4.92 3.43
C HIS A 35 14.10 3.91 2.28
N LYS A 36 13.64 4.30 1.07
CA LYS A 36 13.47 3.33 -0.04
C LYS A 36 14.79 2.74 -0.55
N ASP A 37 15.90 3.45 -0.36
CA ASP A 37 17.24 3.08 -0.82
C ASP A 37 18.08 2.46 0.31
N ASP A 38 17.52 2.29 1.52
CA ASP A 38 18.23 1.74 2.68
C ASP A 38 18.61 0.26 2.47
N THR A 39 17.78 -0.48 1.73
CA THR A 39 18.05 -1.87 1.34
C THR A 39 17.74 -2.11 -0.13
N GLN A 40 18.55 -2.97 -0.76
CA GLN A 40 18.37 -3.34 -2.17
C GLN A 40 17.02 -4.04 -2.41
N GLU A 41 16.51 -4.78 -1.41
CA GLU A 41 15.20 -5.41 -1.47
C GLU A 41 14.06 -4.39 -1.45
N SER A 42 14.13 -3.36 -0.58
CA SER A 42 13.18 -2.25 -0.60
C SER A 42 13.20 -1.55 -1.95
N GLN A 43 14.37 -1.20 -2.47
CA GLN A 43 14.48 -0.53 -3.77
C GLN A 43 13.88 -1.37 -4.90
N ALA A 44 14.15 -2.68 -4.93
CA ALA A 44 13.57 -3.60 -5.91
C ALA A 44 12.04 -3.67 -5.78
N LEU A 45 11.51 -3.72 -4.55
CA LEU A 45 10.08 -3.81 -4.29
C LEU A 45 9.35 -2.51 -4.68
N TRP A 46 9.92 -1.35 -4.36
CA TRP A 46 9.41 -0.04 -4.80
C TRP A 46 9.42 0.11 -6.32
N LYS A 47 10.50 -0.36 -6.98
CA LYS A 47 10.62 -0.39 -8.44
C LYS A 47 9.61 -1.34 -9.09
N GLU A 48 9.41 -2.53 -8.51
CA GLU A 48 8.42 -3.51 -8.98
C GLU A 48 6.98 -3.00 -8.83
N MET A 49 6.69 -2.28 -7.73
CA MET A 49 5.40 -1.63 -7.53
C MET A 49 5.16 -0.46 -8.50
N GLY A 50 6.21 0.04 -9.16
CA GLY A 50 6.18 1.15 -10.11
C GLY A 50 6.26 2.53 -9.44
N PHE A 51 6.81 2.60 -8.23
CA PHE A 51 6.96 3.81 -7.44
C PHE A 51 8.42 4.27 -7.38
N ASP A 52 9.12 4.28 -8.52
CA ASP A 52 10.56 4.62 -8.55
C ASP A 52 10.80 6.14 -8.44
N LYS A 53 9.95 6.97 -9.05
CA LYS A 53 10.17 8.42 -9.20
C LYS A 53 9.26 9.33 -8.37
N ARG A 54 8.21 8.80 -7.75
CA ARG A 54 7.23 9.61 -7.02
C ARG A 54 6.73 8.91 -5.77
N CYS A 55 6.66 9.65 -4.68
CA CYS A 55 6.01 9.20 -3.46
C CYS A 55 4.51 8.94 -3.76
N PRO A 56 4.03 7.70 -3.53
CA PRO A 56 2.65 7.36 -3.83
C PRO A 56 1.67 8.00 -2.86
N SER A 57 0.47 8.32 -3.35
CA SER A 57 -0.64 8.65 -2.46
C SER A 57 -1.11 7.40 -1.69
N PRO A 58 -1.63 7.54 -0.47
CA PRO A 58 -2.16 6.41 0.32
C PRO A 58 -3.13 5.52 -0.45
N GLU A 59 -4.00 6.13 -1.27
CA GLU A 59 -4.94 5.41 -2.12
C GLU A 59 -4.23 4.60 -3.22
N GLN A 60 -3.24 5.19 -3.89
CA GLN A 60 -2.47 4.51 -4.93
C GLN A 60 -1.67 3.35 -4.36
N PHE A 61 -1.05 3.55 -3.20
CA PHE A 61 -0.30 2.52 -2.49
C PHE A 61 -1.22 1.35 -2.12
N ILE A 62 -2.34 1.60 -1.42
CA ILE A 62 -3.30 0.53 -1.07
C ILE A 62 -3.80 -0.19 -2.32
N LYS A 63 -4.13 0.55 -3.40
CA LYS A 63 -4.61 -0.07 -4.64
C LYS A 63 -3.55 -0.98 -5.27
N LYS A 64 -2.29 -0.54 -5.34
CA LYS A 64 -1.18 -1.34 -5.87
C LYS A 64 -0.84 -2.52 -4.98
N SER A 65 -0.76 -2.33 -3.67
CA SER A 65 -0.53 -3.41 -2.70
C SER A 65 -1.66 -4.45 -2.75
N ALA A 66 -2.92 -4.01 -2.81
CA ALA A 66 -4.06 -4.91 -2.97
C ALA A 66 -4.04 -5.63 -4.34
N GLN A 67 -3.63 -4.95 -5.42
CA GLN A 67 -3.44 -5.58 -6.73
C GLN A 67 -2.31 -6.59 -6.72
N LYS A 68 -1.19 -6.31 -6.05
CA LYS A 68 -0.07 -7.24 -5.91
C LYS A 68 -0.47 -8.46 -5.09
N LEU A 69 -1.13 -8.26 -3.94
CA LEU A 69 -1.71 -9.35 -3.14
C LEU A 69 -2.74 -10.15 -3.95
N ARG A 70 -3.63 -9.50 -4.72
CA ARG A 70 -4.58 -10.22 -5.60
C ARG A 70 -3.93 -10.88 -6.80
N GLY A 71 -2.85 -10.35 -7.35
CA GLY A 71 -2.09 -10.94 -8.45
C GLY A 71 -1.28 -12.15 -7.98
N ASP A 72 -0.74 -12.07 -6.78
CA ASP A 72 -0.03 -13.15 -6.07
C ASP A 72 -1.00 -14.26 -5.61
N LEU A 73 -2.15 -13.89 -5.05
CA LEU A 73 -3.26 -14.82 -4.80
C LEU A 73 -3.90 -15.33 -6.09
N GLY A 74 -3.93 -14.52 -7.15
CA GLY A 74 -4.41 -14.86 -8.49
C GLY A 74 -3.55 -15.94 -9.14
N MET A 75 -2.23 -15.78 -9.12
CA MET A 75 -1.31 -16.85 -9.54
C MET A 75 -1.40 -18.08 -8.64
N SER A 76 -1.68 -17.91 -7.35
CA SER A 76 -1.83 -19.03 -6.41
C SER A 76 -3.11 -19.85 -6.61
N ILE A 77 -4.23 -19.23 -6.99
CA ILE A 77 -5.48 -19.95 -7.30
C ILE A 77 -5.43 -20.67 -8.65
N TRP A 78 -4.65 -20.16 -9.63
CA TRP A 78 -4.45 -20.84 -10.91
C TRP A 78 -3.37 -21.94 -10.87
N ARG A 79 -2.40 -21.88 -9.95
CA ARG A 79 -1.34 -22.91 -9.80
C ARG A 79 -1.82 -24.18 -9.06
N ARG A 80 -3.01 -24.18 -8.46
CA ARG A 80 -3.59 -25.35 -7.74
C ARG A 80 -4.62 -26.14 -8.57
N ARG A 81 -4.61 -25.96 -9.89
CA ARG A 81 -5.31 -26.78 -10.91
C ARG A 81 -4.37 -27.03 -12.09
N SER A 82 -3.31 -27.81 -11.89
CA SER A 82 -2.60 -28.54 -12.95
C SER A 82 -2.13 -29.86 -12.38
#